data_AF-A0A921H800-F1
#
_entry.id   AF-A0A921H800-F1
#
_cell.length_a   1.000
_cell.length_b   1.000
_cell.length_c   1.000
_cell.angle_alpha   90.00
_cell.angle_beta   90.00
_cell.angle_gamma   90.00
#
_symmetry.space_group_name_H-M   'P 1'
#
loop_
_entity.id
_entity.type
_entity.pdbx_description
1 polymer ?
#
loop_
_entity_poly.entity_id
_entity_poly.type
_entity_poly.pdbx_seq_one_letter_code
_entity_poly.pdbx_strand_id
1 'polypeptide(L)'
;MSTITTATVLAFERRLDISDAVFSQKSSSPGQSAPVRITEKAVRGTISNRLKNAIANDPVKLDAEIQKANLQTVDIAALDHDKDTLIVSWSCKVLPFTGQPNVCNNPEYQKVLEETVQNYLNNTGLSELAYRYAYNIINARWLWRNRMNAEKINIKITFNNSDEMLEFKDVKPFSLNNFDYKDEKLTKLATYIEKGFKGEQFVLINIEAEVLMGKGQEVYPSQELILDNSSARKSKILYQINDIAGIHSQKIGNAIRTIDTWYEPNAAFPISVEPYGAVTTLGRAFRQPKQKLDFYTLFDDWILRGQAPTPEQQYFVIAVLIRGGIFGASGKE
;
A
#
# COMPACT_ATOMS: atom_id res chain seq x y z
N MET A 1 32.29 -27.68 8.77
CA MET A 1 31.34 -26.98 7.87
C MET A 1 31.78 -25.53 7.84
N SER A 2 31.96 -24.94 6.66
CA SER A 2 32.24 -23.51 6.54
C SER A 2 31.09 -22.73 7.17
N THR A 3 31.40 -21.80 8.06
CA THR A 3 30.42 -20.83 8.59
C THR A 3 29.99 -19.93 7.45
N ILE A 4 28.76 -20.10 6.99
CA ILE A 4 28.14 -19.24 5.97
C ILE A 4 28.01 -17.83 6.54
N THR A 5 28.34 -16.82 5.75
CA THR A 5 28.28 -15.41 6.13
C THR A 5 27.21 -14.68 5.31
N THR A 6 26.61 -13.63 5.88
CA THR A 6 25.64 -12.77 5.20
C THR A 6 26.22 -12.16 3.93
N ALA A 7 25.44 -12.11 2.85
CA ALA A 7 25.78 -11.35 1.66
C ALA A 7 25.78 -9.83 1.95
N THR A 8 26.82 -9.12 1.52
CA THR A 8 26.89 -7.65 1.65
C THR A 8 26.07 -6.94 0.56
N VAL A 9 25.74 -7.64 -0.52
CA VAL A 9 24.81 -7.19 -1.55
C VAL A 9 23.75 -8.26 -1.74
N LEU A 10 22.51 -7.93 -1.38
CA LEU A 10 21.34 -8.78 -1.56
C LEU A 10 20.16 -7.90 -1.99
N ALA A 11 19.50 -8.25 -3.09
CA ALA A 11 18.33 -7.52 -3.57
C ALA A 11 17.26 -8.43 -4.17
N PHE A 12 16.01 -8.09 -3.90
CA PHE A 12 14.82 -8.72 -4.47
C PHE A 12 13.96 -7.66 -5.15
N GLU A 13 13.50 -7.95 -6.36
CA GLU A 13 12.46 -7.18 -7.02
C GLU A 13 11.09 -7.47 -6.39
N ARG A 14 10.22 -6.46 -6.40
CA ARG A 14 8.82 -6.61 -5.99
C ARG A 14 8.11 -7.63 -6.88
N ARG A 15 7.22 -8.44 -6.30
CA ARG A 15 6.45 -9.46 -7.03
C ARG A 15 4.99 -9.09 -7.27
N LEU A 16 4.52 -8.01 -6.63
CA LEU A 16 3.26 -7.35 -6.96
C LEU A 16 3.60 -6.03 -7.65
N ASP A 17 3.50 -6.00 -8.98
CA ASP A 17 3.78 -4.82 -9.78
C ASP A 17 2.47 -4.09 -10.09
N ILE A 18 2.23 -3.02 -9.35
CA ILE A 18 0.97 -2.28 -9.29
C ILE A 18 1.10 -0.99 -10.09
N SER A 19 0.15 -0.72 -10.97
CA SER A 19 0.06 0.57 -11.67
C SER A 19 -0.42 1.68 -10.74
N ASP A 20 -0.28 2.93 -11.17
CA ASP A 20 -1.03 4.00 -10.55
C ASP A 20 -2.54 3.78 -10.75
N ALA A 21 -3.34 4.32 -9.84
CA ALA A 21 -4.79 4.40 -10.02
C ALA A 21 -5.21 5.73 -10.60
N VAL A 22 -6.14 5.68 -11.56
CA VAL A 22 -6.68 6.84 -12.26
C VAL A 22 -8.12 7.08 -11.82
N PHE A 23 -8.49 8.35 -11.63
CA PHE A 23 -9.83 8.75 -11.22
C PHE A 23 -10.68 9.14 -12.42
N SER A 24 -11.86 8.54 -12.52
CA SER A 24 -12.94 9.00 -13.38
C SER A 24 -14.22 9.15 -12.56
N GLN A 25 -15.26 9.70 -13.16
CA GLN A 25 -16.50 10.05 -12.50
C GLN A 25 -17.68 9.71 -13.39
N LYS A 26 -18.78 9.29 -12.77
CA LYS A 26 -20.05 9.04 -13.45
C LYS A 26 -21.23 9.46 -12.58
N SER A 27 -22.38 9.62 -13.24
CA SER A 27 -23.68 9.76 -12.59
C SER A 27 -24.32 8.39 -12.40
N SER A 28 -25.29 8.31 -11.51
CA SER A 28 -26.25 7.19 -11.43
C SER A 28 -27.03 6.98 -12.73
N SER A 29 -27.24 8.02 -13.55
CA SER A 29 -27.84 7.90 -14.88
C SER A 29 -26.86 7.28 -15.90
N PRO A 30 -27.35 6.45 -16.84
CA PRO A 30 -26.52 5.87 -17.90
C PRO A 30 -25.78 6.95 -18.71
N GLY A 31 -24.46 6.81 -18.83
CA GLY A 31 -23.61 7.74 -19.55
C GLY A 31 -22.15 7.30 -19.53
N GLN A 32 -21.32 7.91 -20.38
CA GLN A 32 -19.88 7.67 -20.35
C GLN A 32 -19.26 8.28 -19.09
N SER A 33 -18.25 7.61 -18.54
CA SER A 33 -17.44 8.19 -17.47
C SER A 33 -16.58 9.34 -18.02
N ALA A 34 -16.29 10.31 -17.17
CA ALA A 34 -15.41 11.44 -17.48
C ALA A 34 -14.21 11.45 -16.51
N PRO A 35 -13.04 11.99 -16.88
CA PRO A 35 -11.92 12.09 -15.95
C PRO A 35 -12.22 13.03 -14.78
N VAL A 36 -11.66 12.76 -13.61
CA VAL A 36 -11.62 13.74 -12.51
C VAL A 36 -10.37 14.61 -12.67
N ARG A 37 -10.57 15.90 -12.87
CA ARG A 37 -9.48 16.87 -13.05
C ARG A 37 -9.12 17.54 -11.73
N ILE A 38 -7.86 17.98 -11.64
CA ILE A 38 -7.38 18.81 -10.55
C ILE A 38 -7.63 20.26 -10.91
N THR A 39 -8.14 21.03 -9.95
CA THR A 39 -8.34 22.47 -10.08
C THR A 39 -7.65 23.19 -8.94
N GLU A 40 -7.28 24.44 -9.17
CA GLU A 40 -6.72 25.31 -8.14
C GLU A 40 -7.84 26.09 -7.45
N LYS A 41 -7.73 26.24 -6.12
CA LYS A 41 -8.53 27.20 -5.36
C LYS A 41 -7.67 28.01 -4.42
N ALA A 42 -7.98 29.30 -4.31
CA ALA A 42 -7.41 30.17 -3.28
C ALA A 42 -8.19 29.98 -1.98
N VAL A 43 -7.47 29.76 -0.88
CA VAL A 43 -8.01 29.61 0.46
C VAL A 43 -7.38 30.63 1.39
N ARG A 44 -8.19 31.23 2.26
CA ARG A 44 -7.70 32.04 3.38
C ARG A 44 -7.66 31.14 4.61
N GLY A 45 -6.46 30.65 4.93
CA GLY A 45 -6.23 29.85 6.12
C GLY A 45 -6.35 30.69 7.40
N THR A 46 -6.58 30.01 8.51
CA THR A 46 -6.40 30.56 9.85
C THR A 46 -5.06 30.08 10.43
N ILE A 47 -4.48 30.84 11.35
CA ILE A 47 -3.33 30.36 12.13
C ILE A 47 -3.86 29.35 13.15
N SER A 48 -3.52 28.07 12.96
CA SER A 48 -3.99 26.95 13.78
C SER A 48 -2.87 26.08 14.32
N ASN A 49 -1.61 26.37 13.99
CA ASN A 49 -0.45 25.72 14.59
C ASN A 49 -0.21 26.24 16.01
N ARG A 50 0.44 25.41 16.86
CA ARG A 50 0.88 25.85 18.19
C ARG A 50 1.86 27.00 18.05
N LEU A 51 1.51 28.15 18.63
CA LEU A 51 2.37 29.33 18.67
C LEU A 51 3.35 29.23 19.83
N LYS A 52 4.51 29.89 19.69
CA LYS A 52 5.50 29.98 20.77
C LYS A 52 4.89 30.76 21.95
N ASN A 53 5.27 30.41 23.18
CA ASN A 53 4.74 31.04 24.40
C ASN A 53 4.83 32.57 24.40
N ALA A 54 5.89 33.13 23.79
CA ALA A 54 6.09 34.58 23.68
C ALA A 54 5.02 35.32 22.85
N ILE A 55 4.27 34.59 22.01
CA ILE A 55 3.17 35.09 21.20
C ILE A 55 1.84 34.66 21.84
N ALA A 56 1.72 33.39 22.25
CA ALA A 56 0.48 32.84 22.79
C ALA A 56 0.03 33.49 24.11
N ASN A 57 0.96 33.93 24.95
CA ASN A 57 0.66 34.55 26.25
C ASN A 57 0.50 36.09 26.18
N ASP A 58 0.64 36.68 25.00
CA ASP A 58 0.55 38.11 24.78
C ASP A 58 -0.65 38.39 23.84
N PRO A 59 -1.78 38.86 24.39
CA PRO A 59 -3.00 39.06 23.61
C PRO A 59 -2.81 39.94 22.37
N VAL A 60 -1.99 40.99 22.48
CA VAL A 60 -1.75 41.92 21.38
C VAL A 60 -0.95 41.26 20.25
N LYS A 61 0.06 40.45 20.59
CA LYS A 61 0.83 39.70 19.59
C LYS A 61 0.03 38.57 18.96
N LEU A 62 -0.82 37.91 19.75
CA LEU A 62 -1.71 36.88 19.25
C LEU A 62 -2.69 37.47 18.22
N ASP A 63 -3.36 38.58 18.56
CA ASP A 63 -4.27 39.28 17.67
C ASP A 63 -3.55 39.74 16.39
N ALA A 64 -2.33 40.27 16.52
CA ALA A 64 -1.52 40.69 15.38
C ALA A 64 -1.15 39.54 14.43
N GLU A 65 -0.87 38.34 14.96
CA GLU A 65 -0.64 37.15 14.12
C GLU A 65 -1.94 36.72 13.43
N ILE A 66 -3.07 36.65 14.15
CA ILE A 66 -4.38 36.23 13.60
C ILE A 66 -4.85 37.17 12.49
N GLN A 67 -4.56 38.47 12.59
CA GLN A 67 -4.93 39.46 11.57
C GLN A 67 -4.19 39.27 10.25
N LYS A 68 -3.04 38.57 10.23
CA LYS A 68 -2.31 38.31 8.99
C LYS A 68 -3.09 37.38 8.09
N ALA A 69 -3.39 37.84 6.88
CA ALA A 69 -4.07 37.02 5.89
C ALA A 69 -3.15 35.87 5.42
N ASN A 70 -3.43 34.66 5.89
CA ASN A 70 -2.74 33.44 5.43
C ASN A 70 -3.38 32.95 4.12
N LEU A 71 -3.16 33.70 3.04
CA LEU A 71 -3.64 33.36 1.71
C LEU A 71 -2.77 32.25 1.10
N GLN A 72 -3.40 31.19 0.63
CA GLN A 72 -2.72 30.06 0.01
C GLN A 72 -3.49 29.58 -1.21
N THR A 73 -2.79 29.13 -2.24
CA THR A 73 -3.41 28.35 -3.32
C THR A 73 -3.21 26.87 -3.05
N VAL A 74 -4.23 26.05 -3.29
CA VAL A 74 -4.17 24.59 -3.11
C VAL A 74 -4.80 23.87 -4.29
N ASP A 75 -4.31 22.68 -4.57
CA ASP A 75 -4.98 21.73 -5.45
C ASP A 75 -6.16 21.04 -4.75
N ILE A 76 -7.25 20.95 -5.49
CA ILE A 76 -8.44 20.18 -5.15
C ILE A 76 -8.87 19.31 -6.33
N ALA A 77 -9.34 18.11 -6.01
CA ALA A 77 -10.05 17.24 -6.94
C ALA A 77 -11.44 16.99 -6.34
N ALA A 78 -12.49 17.20 -7.13
CA ALA A 78 -13.86 16.95 -6.73
C ALA A 78 -14.62 16.35 -7.90
N LEU A 79 -15.71 15.64 -7.61
CA LEU A 79 -16.67 15.26 -8.63
C LEU A 79 -17.35 16.52 -9.18
N ASP A 80 -17.84 16.45 -10.41
CA ASP A 80 -18.67 17.50 -10.99
C ASP A 80 -20.01 17.55 -10.25
N HIS A 81 -20.66 18.71 -10.28
CA HIS A 81 -21.93 18.95 -9.58
C HIS A 81 -23.06 17.98 -9.93
N ASP A 82 -23.01 17.33 -11.10
CA ASP A 82 -23.99 16.35 -11.58
C ASP A 82 -23.52 14.89 -11.44
N LYS A 83 -22.29 14.64 -10.98
CA LYS A 83 -21.71 13.29 -10.81
C LYS A 83 -21.62 12.92 -9.33
N ASP A 84 -22.11 11.74 -8.98
CA ASP A 84 -22.21 11.24 -7.60
C ASP A 84 -21.24 10.10 -7.29
N THR A 85 -20.62 9.51 -8.31
CA THR A 85 -19.83 8.29 -8.21
C THR A 85 -18.41 8.53 -8.71
N LEU A 86 -17.43 8.29 -7.84
CA LEU A 86 -16.02 8.20 -8.19
C LEU A 86 -15.72 6.79 -8.70
N ILE A 87 -15.04 6.70 -9.84
CA ILE A 87 -14.50 5.46 -10.39
C ILE A 87 -12.98 5.49 -10.22
N VAL A 88 -12.42 4.46 -9.62
CA VAL A 88 -10.96 4.34 -9.44
C VAL A 88 -10.47 3.04 -10.06
N SER A 89 -9.60 3.13 -11.06
CA SER A 89 -9.14 1.98 -11.83
C SER A 89 -7.62 1.85 -11.83
N TRP A 90 -7.12 0.64 -11.64
CA TRP A 90 -5.69 0.29 -11.63
C TRP A 90 -5.49 -1.18 -11.99
N SER A 91 -4.26 -1.60 -12.26
CA SER A 91 -3.92 -2.99 -12.52
C SER A 91 -2.76 -3.50 -11.67
N CYS A 92 -2.72 -4.81 -11.48
CA CYS A 92 -1.69 -5.53 -10.74
C CYS A 92 -1.18 -6.70 -11.57
N LYS A 93 0.12 -6.74 -11.84
CA LYS A 93 0.79 -7.95 -12.31
C LYS A 93 1.34 -8.72 -11.12
N VAL A 94 1.04 -10.02 -11.05
CA VAL A 94 1.65 -10.93 -10.08
C VAL A 94 2.78 -11.67 -10.76
N LEU A 95 4.01 -11.41 -10.32
CA LEU A 95 5.23 -11.99 -10.88
C LEU A 95 5.61 -13.27 -10.14
N PRO A 96 6.24 -14.24 -10.83
CA PRO A 96 6.72 -15.46 -10.19
C PRO A 96 7.68 -15.16 -9.03
N PHE A 97 7.50 -15.87 -7.92
CA PHE A 97 8.35 -15.82 -6.74
C PHE A 97 8.99 -17.19 -6.52
N THR A 98 10.23 -17.33 -6.97
CA THR A 98 11.03 -18.57 -6.86
C THR A 98 11.98 -18.55 -5.66
N GLY A 99 12.00 -17.47 -4.88
CA GLY A 99 13.01 -17.26 -3.83
C GLY A 99 14.39 -16.86 -4.33
N GLN A 100 14.61 -16.83 -5.65
CA GLN A 100 15.88 -16.39 -6.23
C GLN A 100 16.05 -14.87 -6.06
N PRO A 101 17.16 -14.39 -5.46
CA PRO A 101 17.48 -12.97 -5.43
C PRO A 101 17.85 -12.47 -6.81
N ASN A 102 17.56 -11.20 -7.10
CA ASN A 102 17.98 -10.55 -8.34
C ASN A 102 19.49 -10.24 -8.32
N VAL A 103 20.04 -9.97 -7.14
CA VAL A 103 21.46 -9.73 -6.92
C VAL A 103 21.86 -10.40 -5.61
N CYS A 104 22.91 -11.22 -5.63
CA CYS A 104 23.59 -11.73 -4.46
C CYS A 104 25.09 -11.82 -4.74
N ASN A 105 25.94 -11.31 -3.83
CA ASN A 105 27.39 -11.38 -4.00
C ASN A 105 28.07 -12.55 -3.28
N ASN A 106 27.30 -13.44 -2.66
CA ASN A 106 27.80 -14.65 -2.00
C ASN A 106 27.04 -15.89 -2.53
N PRO A 107 27.65 -16.71 -3.41
CA PRO A 107 27.01 -17.89 -3.99
C PRO A 107 26.63 -18.97 -2.97
N GLU A 108 27.43 -19.15 -1.91
CA GLU A 108 27.14 -20.14 -0.87
C GLU A 108 25.90 -19.72 -0.06
N TYR A 109 25.81 -18.43 0.29
CA TYR A 109 24.64 -17.86 0.93
C TYR A 109 23.40 -17.93 0.04
N GLN A 110 23.54 -17.62 -1.25
CA GLN A 110 22.44 -17.70 -2.22
C GLN A 110 21.87 -19.11 -2.31
N LYS A 111 22.73 -20.13 -2.38
CA LYS A 111 22.29 -21.53 -2.44
C LYS A 111 21.44 -21.91 -1.23
N VAL A 112 21.89 -21.58 -0.01
CA VAL A 112 21.13 -21.91 1.21
C VAL A 112 19.84 -21.10 1.32
N LEU A 113 19.85 -19.84 0.90
CA LEU A 113 18.65 -19.01 0.79
C LEU A 113 17.63 -19.67 -0.14
N GLU A 114 18.03 -20.01 -1.37
CA GLU A 114 17.14 -20.61 -2.36
C GLU A 114 16.57 -21.94 -1.87
N GLU A 115 17.41 -22.83 -1.30
CA GLU A 115 16.96 -24.08 -0.70
C GLU A 115 15.96 -23.86 0.43
N THR A 116 16.21 -22.88 1.30
CA THR A 116 15.32 -22.55 2.42
C THR A 116 13.96 -22.03 1.93
N VAL A 117 13.96 -21.11 0.97
CA VAL A 117 12.71 -20.56 0.42
C VAL A 117 11.97 -21.63 -0.39
N GLN A 118 12.65 -22.47 -1.17
CA GLN A 118 12.02 -23.59 -1.87
C GLN A 118 11.37 -24.59 -0.91
N ASN A 119 12.03 -24.90 0.21
CA ASN A 119 11.44 -25.74 1.26
C ASN A 119 10.17 -25.11 1.85
N TYR A 120 10.15 -23.79 2.08
CA TYR A 120 8.93 -23.10 2.50
C TYR A 120 7.82 -23.18 1.43
N LEU A 121 8.15 -22.95 0.16
CA LEU A 121 7.19 -22.99 -0.93
C LEU A 121 6.55 -24.38 -1.11
N ASN A 122 7.33 -25.45 -0.91
CA ASN A 122 6.85 -26.83 -1.04
C ASN A 122 6.02 -27.31 0.15
N ASN A 123 6.37 -26.90 1.38
CA ASN A 123 5.72 -27.40 2.60
C ASN A 123 4.58 -26.52 3.11
N THR A 124 4.68 -25.21 2.91
CA THR A 124 3.73 -24.21 3.43
C THR A 124 3.01 -23.48 2.30
N GLY A 125 3.75 -23.06 1.27
CA GLY A 125 3.19 -22.39 0.10
C GLY A 125 2.79 -20.92 0.35
N LEU A 126 2.04 -20.36 -0.59
CA LEU A 126 1.73 -18.92 -0.65
C LEU A 126 0.23 -18.62 -0.52
N SER A 127 -0.59 -19.63 -0.21
CA SER A 127 -2.04 -19.50 -0.13
C SER A 127 -2.50 -18.44 0.88
N GLU A 128 -1.92 -18.42 2.09
CA GLU A 128 -2.22 -17.43 3.12
C GLU A 128 -1.89 -16.00 2.67
N LEU A 129 -0.72 -15.81 2.06
CA LEU A 129 -0.29 -14.49 1.55
C LEU A 129 -1.18 -14.03 0.38
N ALA A 130 -1.43 -14.92 -0.58
CA ALA A 130 -2.28 -14.66 -1.72
C ALA A 130 -3.71 -14.29 -1.28
N TYR A 131 -4.23 -14.98 -0.27
CA TYR A 131 -5.53 -14.69 0.33
C TYR A 131 -5.59 -13.30 0.96
N ARG A 132 -4.60 -12.93 1.78
CA ARG A 132 -4.59 -11.61 2.42
C ARG A 132 -4.41 -10.47 1.41
N TYR A 133 -3.61 -10.67 0.36
CA TYR A 133 -3.52 -9.71 -0.76
C TYR A 133 -4.86 -9.58 -1.49
N ALA A 134 -5.50 -10.70 -1.84
CA ALA A 134 -6.81 -10.72 -2.47
C ALA A 134 -7.87 -10.00 -1.60
N TYR A 135 -7.82 -10.23 -0.29
CA TYR A 135 -8.73 -9.57 0.65
C TYR A 135 -8.56 -8.06 0.67
N ASN A 136 -7.31 -7.57 0.70
CA ASN A 136 -7.03 -6.14 0.65
C ASN A 136 -7.41 -5.48 -0.69
N ILE A 137 -7.46 -6.25 -1.78
CA ILE A 137 -8.03 -5.78 -3.05
C ILE A 137 -9.54 -5.55 -2.89
N ILE A 138 -10.27 -6.53 -2.37
CA ILE A 138 -11.75 -6.47 -2.32
C ILE A 138 -12.29 -5.60 -1.18
N ASN A 139 -11.58 -5.43 -0.07
CA ASN A 139 -12.03 -4.57 1.04
C ASN A 139 -11.84 -3.07 0.75
N ALA A 140 -11.23 -2.74 -0.39
CA ALA A 140 -10.99 -1.40 -0.88
C ALA A 140 -10.12 -0.52 0.05
N ARG A 141 -9.24 -1.12 0.87
CA ARG A 141 -8.26 -0.39 1.71
C ARG A 141 -7.41 0.58 0.89
N TRP A 142 -7.11 0.22 -0.35
CA TRP A 142 -6.33 1.02 -1.29
C TRP A 142 -7.02 2.31 -1.76
N LEU A 143 -8.30 2.52 -1.46
CA LEU A 143 -8.98 3.82 -1.65
C LEU A 143 -8.62 4.86 -0.57
N TRP A 144 -7.95 4.45 0.52
CA TRP A 144 -7.55 5.32 1.63
C TRP A 144 -8.70 6.21 2.12
N ARG A 145 -8.54 7.54 2.05
CA ARG A 145 -9.54 8.51 2.52
C ARG A 145 -10.82 8.48 1.69
N ASN A 146 -10.78 8.10 0.41
CA ASN A 146 -11.99 7.94 -0.40
C ASN A 146 -12.87 6.82 0.14
N ARG A 147 -12.27 5.74 0.67
CA ARG A 147 -13.03 4.66 1.32
C ARG A 147 -13.89 5.18 2.46
N MET A 148 -13.36 6.10 3.27
CA MET A 148 -14.04 6.61 4.48
C MET A 148 -15.25 7.47 4.14
N ASN A 149 -15.17 8.29 3.08
CA ASN A 149 -16.21 9.21 2.65
C ASN A 149 -17.26 8.58 1.73
N ALA A 150 -17.12 7.31 1.37
CA ALA A 150 -18.06 6.60 0.53
C ALA A 150 -19.28 6.12 1.33
N GLU A 151 -20.47 6.28 0.75
CA GLU A 151 -21.70 5.64 1.18
C GLU A 151 -21.66 4.14 0.85
N LYS A 152 -21.30 3.82 -0.39
CA LYS A 152 -21.27 2.46 -0.93
C LYS A 152 -20.06 2.27 -1.84
N ILE A 153 -19.49 1.07 -1.84
CA ILE A 153 -18.33 0.72 -2.66
C ILE A 153 -18.57 -0.62 -3.36
N ASN A 154 -18.57 -0.63 -4.69
CA ASN A 154 -18.58 -1.87 -5.47
C ASN A 154 -17.20 -2.08 -6.09
N ILE A 155 -16.70 -3.31 -6.08
CA ILE A 155 -15.41 -3.68 -6.69
C ILE A 155 -15.67 -4.64 -7.85
N LYS A 156 -15.13 -4.30 -9.02
CA LYS A 156 -15.09 -5.17 -10.19
C LYS A 156 -13.65 -5.56 -10.47
N ILE A 157 -13.45 -6.83 -10.77
CA ILE A 157 -12.15 -7.40 -11.07
C ILE A 157 -12.26 -8.18 -12.36
N THR A 158 -11.39 -7.89 -13.33
CA THR A 158 -11.23 -8.69 -14.54
C THR A 158 -9.81 -9.24 -14.61
N PHE A 159 -9.66 -10.37 -15.30
CA PHE A 159 -8.40 -11.10 -15.38
C PHE A 159 -7.85 -11.08 -16.80
N ASN A 160 -6.56 -10.73 -16.94
CA ASN A 160 -5.86 -10.60 -18.20
C ASN A 160 -6.71 -9.79 -19.19
N ASN A 161 -6.88 -10.31 -20.41
CA ASN A 161 -7.82 -9.79 -21.41
C ASN A 161 -8.98 -10.79 -21.61
N SER A 162 -9.51 -11.36 -20.52
CA SER A 162 -10.63 -12.30 -20.56
C SER A 162 -11.96 -11.60 -20.24
N ASP A 163 -13.06 -12.22 -20.68
CA ASP A 163 -14.43 -11.79 -20.36
C ASP A 163 -14.86 -12.15 -18.93
N GLU A 164 -14.01 -12.87 -18.19
CA GLU A 164 -14.33 -13.24 -16.82
C GLU A 164 -14.24 -12.02 -15.89
N MET A 165 -15.30 -11.79 -15.12
CA MET A 165 -15.40 -10.72 -14.14
C MET A 165 -15.87 -11.24 -12.78
N LEU A 166 -15.19 -10.81 -11.71
CA LEU A 166 -15.70 -10.91 -10.34
C LEU A 166 -16.27 -9.57 -9.91
N GLU A 167 -17.47 -9.58 -9.34
CA GLU A 167 -18.10 -8.40 -8.77
C GLU A 167 -18.36 -8.59 -7.28
N PHE A 168 -17.91 -7.65 -6.46
CA PHE A 168 -18.20 -7.56 -5.03
C PHE A 168 -19.04 -6.30 -4.79
N LYS A 169 -20.30 -6.50 -4.41
CA LYS A 169 -21.24 -5.40 -4.16
C LYS A 169 -21.16 -4.99 -2.70
N ASP A 170 -21.11 -3.69 -2.47
CA ASP A 170 -21.03 -3.05 -1.15
C ASP A 170 -19.99 -3.66 -0.19
N VAL A 171 -18.72 -3.38 -0.44
CA VAL A 171 -17.59 -3.86 0.38
C VAL A 171 -17.30 -2.97 1.59
N LYS A 172 -18.11 -1.93 1.82
CA LYS A 172 -17.95 -0.99 2.94
C LYS A 172 -17.97 -1.68 4.32
N PRO A 173 -18.81 -2.72 4.55
CA PRO A 173 -18.81 -3.48 5.81
C PRO A 173 -17.62 -4.43 6.01
N PHE A 174 -16.80 -4.67 4.98
CA PHE A 174 -15.67 -5.59 5.11
C PHE A 174 -14.67 -5.05 6.12
N SER A 175 -14.18 -5.94 6.99
CA SER A 175 -13.20 -5.61 8.01
C SER A 175 -11.92 -5.08 7.38
N LEU A 176 -11.33 -4.09 8.02
CA LEU A 176 -9.96 -3.67 7.73
C LEU A 176 -8.96 -4.29 8.71
N ASN A 177 -9.44 -4.95 9.77
CA ASN A 177 -8.62 -5.38 10.90
C ASN A 177 -8.41 -6.90 10.99
N ASN A 178 -9.16 -7.69 10.23
CA ASN A 178 -9.02 -9.14 10.16
C ASN A 178 -9.25 -9.64 8.73
N PHE A 179 -9.00 -10.92 8.51
CA PHE A 179 -9.05 -11.57 7.19
C PHE A 179 -10.02 -12.77 7.19
N ASP A 180 -11.04 -12.75 8.06
CA ASP A 180 -11.88 -13.92 8.33
C ASP A 180 -13.01 -14.11 7.30
N TYR A 181 -13.30 -13.09 6.50
CA TYR A 181 -14.36 -13.11 5.48
C TYR A 181 -14.13 -14.22 4.46
N LYS A 182 -15.08 -15.14 4.28
CA LYS A 182 -15.04 -16.25 3.33
C LYS A 182 -16.05 -16.03 2.21
N ASP A 183 -15.60 -16.14 0.97
CA ASP A 183 -16.44 -16.05 -0.24
C ASP A 183 -15.75 -16.80 -1.39
N GLU A 184 -16.52 -17.48 -2.24
CA GLU A 184 -15.97 -18.28 -3.34
C GLU A 184 -15.23 -17.42 -4.38
N LYS A 185 -15.70 -16.19 -4.65
CA LYS A 185 -15.01 -15.26 -5.56
C LYS A 185 -13.71 -14.76 -4.95
N LEU A 186 -13.67 -14.52 -3.63
CA LEU A 186 -12.41 -14.20 -2.94
C LEU A 186 -11.43 -15.37 -3.05
N THR A 187 -11.87 -16.61 -2.79
CA THR A 187 -11.03 -17.81 -2.93
C THR A 187 -10.52 -17.98 -4.36
N LYS A 188 -11.35 -17.67 -5.36
CA LYS A 188 -10.95 -17.68 -6.77
C LYS A 188 -9.88 -16.64 -7.06
N LEU A 189 -10.04 -15.39 -6.59
CA LEU A 189 -9.03 -14.34 -6.72
C LEU A 189 -7.72 -14.71 -6.02
N ALA A 190 -7.79 -15.25 -4.80
CA ALA A 190 -6.63 -15.71 -4.05
C ALA A 190 -5.87 -16.82 -4.78
N THR A 191 -6.58 -17.83 -5.28
CA THR A 191 -6.01 -18.90 -6.11
C THR A 191 -5.35 -18.33 -7.37
N TYR A 192 -5.98 -17.34 -8.01
CA TYR A 192 -5.43 -16.70 -9.20
C TYR A 192 -4.10 -16.00 -8.92
N ILE A 193 -4.02 -15.25 -7.82
CA ILE A 193 -2.78 -14.61 -7.34
C ILE A 193 -1.72 -15.66 -6.99
N GLU A 194 -2.09 -16.73 -6.28
CA GLU A 194 -1.16 -17.80 -5.89
C GLU A 194 -0.52 -18.47 -7.11
N LYS A 195 -1.31 -18.78 -8.15
CA LYS A 195 -0.79 -19.32 -9.42
C LYS A 195 0.21 -18.37 -10.11
N GLY A 196 -0.01 -17.06 -10.00
CA GLY A 196 0.93 -16.04 -10.50
C GLY A 196 2.27 -16.10 -9.76
N PHE A 197 2.24 -16.19 -8.43
CA PHE A 197 3.46 -16.37 -7.66
C PHE A 197 4.17 -17.69 -7.95
N LYS A 198 3.43 -18.78 -8.20
CA LYS A 198 4.03 -20.07 -8.59
C LYS A 198 4.57 -20.09 -10.02
N GLY A 199 4.28 -19.05 -10.82
CA GLY A 199 4.65 -19.02 -12.24
C GLY A 199 3.89 -20.01 -13.11
N GLU A 200 2.76 -20.55 -12.61
CA GLU A 200 1.92 -21.50 -13.35
C GLU A 200 1.11 -20.82 -14.47
N GLN A 201 0.88 -19.50 -14.34
CA GLN A 201 0.20 -18.71 -15.36
C GLN A 201 0.62 -17.23 -15.28
N PHE A 202 0.49 -16.51 -16.39
CA PHE A 202 0.58 -15.05 -16.38
C PHE A 202 -0.66 -14.44 -15.72
N VAL A 203 -0.44 -13.57 -14.73
CA VAL A 203 -1.50 -12.95 -13.93
C VAL A 203 -1.42 -11.43 -14.07
N LEU A 204 -2.38 -10.87 -14.77
CA LEU A 204 -2.73 -9.46 -14.78
C LEU A 204 -4.16 -9.33 -14.24
N ILE A 205 -4.32 -8.50 -13.22
CA ILE A 205 -5.61 -8.24 -12.58
C ILE A 205 -5.94 -6.78 -12.83
N ASN A 206 -7.10 -6.49 -13.41
CA ASN A 206 -7.61 -5.12 -13.53
C ASN A 206 -8.67 -4.91 -12.46
N ILE A 207 -8.55 -3.85 -11.68
CA ILE A 207 -9.41 -3.53 -10.55
C ILE A 207 -10.09 -2.20 -10.84
N GLU A 208 -11.40 -2.17 -10.71
CA GLU A 208 -12.23 -0.96 -10.76
C GLU A 208 -13.08 -0.88 -9.49
N ALA A 209 -13.05 0.27 -8.82
CA ALA A 209 -13.98 0.57 -7.74
C ALA A 209 -14.99 1.61 -8.19
N GLU A 210 -16.27 1.32 -7.98
CA GLU A 210 -17.34 2.32 -8.02
C GLU A 210 -17.66 2.78 -6.59
N VAL A 211 -17.37 4.05 -6.33
CA VAL A 211 -17.40 4.64 -4.99
C VAL A 211 -18.49 5.72 -4.99
N LEU A 212 -19.62 5.44 -4.35
CA LEU A 212 -20.71 6.41 -4.22
C LEU A 212 -20.32 7.45 -3.16
N MET A 213 -20.02 8.66 -3.61
CA MET A 213 -19.52 9.77 -2.79
C MET A 213 -20.61 10.79 -2.49
N GLY A 214 -21.54 10.99 -3.44
CA GLY A 214 -22.48 12.10 -3.46
C GLY A 214 -22.05 13.20 -4.44
N LYS A 215 -23.03 13.98 -4.91
CA LYS A 215 -22.82 14.98 -5.98
C LYS A 215 -21.82 16.06 -5.57
N GLY A 216 -20.86 16.36 -6.45
CA GLY A 216 -19.91 17.47 -6.25
C GLY A 216 -18.90 17.27 -5.11
N GLN A 217 -18.81 16.08 -4.52
CA GLN A 217 -17.99 15.86 -3.33
C GLN A 217 -16.48 15.84 -3.65
N GLU A 218 -15.67 16.30 -2.69
CA GLU A 218 -14.21 16.25 -2.77
C GLU A 218 -13.72 14.79 -2.77
N VAL A 219 -12.76 14.50 -3.65
CA VAL A 219 -12.06 13.22 -3.71
C VAL A 219 -10.58 13.42 -3.38
N TYR A 220 -9.90 12.33 -3.03
CA TYR A 220 -8.59 12.38 -2.38
C TYR A 220 -7.54 11.60 -3.17
N PRO A 221 -6.91 12.22 -4.19
CA PRO A 221 -5.71 11.75 -4.86
C PRO A 221 -4.51 11.65 -3.91
N SER A 222 -3.38 11.15 -4.40
CA SER A 222 -2.11 11.30 -3.68
C SER A 222 -1.64 12.74 -3.68
N GLN A 223 -0.81 13.11 -2.70
CA GLN A 223 -0.23 14.43 -2.59
C GLN A 223 1.25 14.35 -2.98
N GLU A 224 1.72 15.29 -3.78
CA GLU A 224 3.13 15.44 -4.12
C GLU A 224 3.90 16.15 -3.00
N LEU A 225 5.16 15.76 -2.83
CA LEU A 225 6.05 16.40 -1.88
C LEU A 225 6.72 17.62 -2.53
N ILE A 226 6.52 18.80 -1.94
CA ILE A 226 7.22 20.02 -2.35
C ILE A 226 8.56 20.05 -1.62
N LEU A 227 9.66 19.82 -2.35
CA LEU A 227 11.02 19.81 -1.77
C LEU A 227 11.67 21.21 -1.78
N ASP A 228 11.29 22.10 -2.71
CA ASP A 228 11.84 23.45 -2.82
C ASP A 228 10.86 24.50 -2.29
N ASN A 229 11.19 25.09 -1.14
CA ASN A 229 10.38 26.11 -0.46
C ASN A 229 10.67 27.54 -0.94
N SER A 230 11.57 27.75 -1.90
CA SER A 230 12.08 29.09 -2.21
C SER A 230 11.13 29.95 -3.06
N SER A 231 10.07 29.39 -3.66
CA SER A 231 9.14 30.16 -4.51
C SER A 231 7.75 29.54 -4.73
N ALA A 232 7.36 28.48 -4.03
CA ALA A 232 6.11 27.77 -4.32
C ALA A 232 4.88 28.59 -3.91
N ARG A 233 4.12 29.06 -4.91
CA ARG A 233 2.85 29.82 -4.73
C ARG A 233 1.70 28.94 -4.20
N LYS A 234 1.88 27.61 -4.18
CA LYS A 234 0.87 26.60 -3.84
C LYS A 234 1.33 25.75 -2.66
N SER A 235 0.51 25.60 -1.62
CA SER A 235 0.87 24.87 -0.39
C SER A 235 0.51 23.38 -0.43
N LYS A 236 -0.27 22.94 -1.43
CA LYS A 236 -0.67 21.54 -1.64
C LYS A 236 -0.73 21.25 -3.12
N ILE A 237 0.10 20.31 -3.58
CA ILE A 237 0.09 19.78 -4.94
C ILE A 237 -0.46 18.35 -4.93
N LEU A 238 -1.40 18.04 -5.80
CA LEU A 238 -1.99 16.70 -5.92
C LEU A 238 -1.40 15.94 -7.12
N TYR A 239 -1.29 14.62 -6.99
CA TYR A 239 -0.78 13.73 -8.02
C TYR A 239 -1.75 13.61 -9.20
N GLN A 240 -1.23 13.70 -10.42
CA GLN A 240 -1.97 13.51 -11.65
C GLN A 240 -1.16 12.80 -12.74
N ILE A 241 -1.89 12.15 -13.64
CA ILE A 241 -1.37 11.51 -14.85
C ILE A 241 -2.18 12.08 -16.02
N ASN A 242 -1.53 12.73 -16.98
CA ASN A 242 -2.20 13.35 -18.13
C ASN A 242 -3.39 14.24 -17.72
N ASP A 243 -3.19 15.08 -16.69
CA ASP A 243 -4.21 15.97 -16.09
C ASP A 243 -5.42 15.25 -15.46
N ILE A 244 -5.28 13.97 -15.15
CA ILE A 244 -6.27 13.17 -14.43
C ILE A 244 -5.74 12.87 -13.03
N ALA A 245 -6.55 13.14 -12.01
CA ALA A 245 -6.20 12.89 -10.64
C ALA A 245 -6.00 11.38 -10.38
N GLY A 246 -5.08 11.02 -9.48
CA GLY A 246 -4.78 9.61 -9.23
C GLY A 246 -4.16 9.27 -7.88
N ILE A 247 -3.93 7.98 -7.65
CA ILE A 247 -3.21 7.47 -6.48
C ILE A 247 -1.90 6.84 -6.95
N HIS A 248 -0.79 7.22 -6.32
CA HIS A 248 0.50 6.62 -6.59
C HIS A 248 0.48 5.10 -6.37
N SER A 249 1.08 4.37 -7.30
CA SER A 249 1.26 2.92 -7.28
C SER A 249 1.84 2.41 -5.96
N GLN A 250 2.87 3.05 -5.41
CA GLN A 250 3.47 2.66 -4.12
C GLN A 250 2.50 2.81 -2.93
N LYS A 251 1.54 3.74 -3.01
CA LYS A 251 0.51 3.96 -1.99
C LYS A 251 -0.59 2.89 -2.07
N ILE A 252 -0.91 2.42 -3.27
CA ILE A 252 -1.77 1.24 -3.47
C ILE A 252 -1.05 0.00 -2.98
N GLY A 253 0.21 -0.21 -3.38
CA GLY A 253 1.03 -1.34 -2.94
C GLY A 253 1.19 -1.43 -1.43
N ASN A 254 1.37 -0.29 -0.74
CA ASN A 254 1.36 -0.22 0.72
C ASN A 254 0.05 -0.73 1.32
N ALA A 255 -1.10 -0.33 0.76
CA ALA A 255 -2.41 -0.81 1.20
C ALA A 255 -2.58 -2.31 0.96
N ILE A 256 -2.20 -2.82 -0.22
CA ILE A 256 -2.32 -4.24 -0.56
C ILE A 256 -1.47 -5.12 0.37
N ARG A 257 -0.23 -4.70 0.68
CA ARG A 257 0.64 -5.43 1.62
C ARG A 257 0.39 -5.14 3.09
N THR A 258 -0.72 -4.52 3.44
CA THR A 258 -1.15 -4.38 4.85
C THR A 258 -1.78 -5.66 5.35
N ILE A 259 -0.93 -6.65 5.59
CA ILE A 259 -1.33 -8.02 5.91
C ILE A 259 -0.72 -8.54 7.22
N ASP A 260 0.26 -7.82 7.78
CA ASP A 260 1.02 -8.28 8.94
C ASP A 260 0.21 -8.09 10.22
N THR A 261 -0.36 -9.19 10.71
CA THR A 261 -1.00 -9.30 12.02
C THR A 261 -0.16 -10.14 12.99
N TRP A 262 1.11 -10.39 12.65
CA TRP A 262 1.96 -11.36 13.33
C TRP A 262 3.07 -10.67 14.15
N TYR A 263 3.03 -9.35 14.30
CA TYR A 263 4.03 -8.58 15.04
C TYR A 263 3.83 -8.64 16.56
N GLU A 264 2.66 -9.06 17.03
CA GLU A 264 2.35 -9.34 18.43
C GLU A 264 1.17 -10.32 18.54
N PRO A 265 1.02 -11.10 19.64
CA PRO A 265 -0.04 -12.11 19.76
C PRO A 265 -1.47 -11.57 19.60
N ASN A 266 -1.71 -10.32 20.00
CA ASN A 266 -3.02 -9.66 19.95
C ASN A 266 -2.96 -8.38 19.10
N ALA A 267 -2.38 -8.48 17.90
CA ALA A 267 -2.26 -7.36 16.97
C ALA A 267 -3.61 -6.67 16.75
N ALA A 268 -3.75 -5.43 17.20
CA ALA A 268 -5.03 -4.70 17.14
C ALA A 268 -5.48 -4.37 15.71
N PHE A 269 -4.53 -4.31 14.78
CA PHE A 269 -4.77 -4.02 13.36
C PHE A 269 -3.60 -4.56 12.52
N PRO A 270 -3.82 -4.91 11.24
CA PRO A 270 -2.73 -5.26 10.35
C PRO A 270 -1.91 -4.02 10.01
N ILE A 271 -0.59 -4.20 9.92
CA ILE A 271 0.34 -3.20 9.41
C ILE A 271 0.89 -3.61 8.04
N SER A 272 1.36 -2.63 7.27
CA SER A 272 2.07 -2.90 6.02
C SER A 272 3.36 -3.66 6.31
N VAL A 273 3.61 -4.71 5.54
CA VAL A 273 4.83 -5.53 5.68
C VAL A 273 6.04 -4.66 5.39
N GLU A 274 6.85 -4.39 6.42
CA GLU A 274 8.10 -3.63 6.36
C GLU A 274 9.15 -4.36 7.20
N PRO A 275 10.46 -4.27 6.88
CA PRO A 275 11.50 -5.00 7.62
C PRO A 275 11.46 -4.82 9.14
N TYR A 276 11.14 -3.60 9.60
CA TYR A 276 11.03 -3.25 11.03
C TYR A 276 9.58 -3.02 11.50
N GLY A 277 8.58 -3.36 10.67
CA GLY A 277 7.16 -3.09 10.97
C GLY A 277 6.89 -1.61 11.25
N ALA A 278 7.46 -0.71 10.45
CA ALA A 278 7.37 0.73 10.67
C ALA A 278 6.02 1.30 10.20
N VAL A 279 5.36 2.05 11.07
CA VAL A 279 4.13 2.80 10.78
C VAL A 279 4.43 4.29 10.97
N THR A 280 4.67 4.99 9.87
CA THR A 280 5.16 6.38 9.87
C THR A 280 4.16 7.36 10.49
N THR A 281 2.86 7.14 10.29
CA THR A 281 1.80 7.97 10.89
C THR A 281 1.72 7.87 12.42
N LEU A 282 2.20 6.76 12.99
CA LEU A 282 2.29 6.53 14.43
C LEU A 282 3.69 6.81 14.98
N GLY A 283 4.68 7.07 14.12
CA GLY A 283 6.08 7.21 14.53
C GLY A 283 6.64 5.98 15.25
N ARG A 284 6.12 4.78 14.96
CA ARG A 284 6.42 3.54 15.71
C ARG A 284 6.91 2.42 14.80
N ALA A 285 7.92 1.69 15.26
CA ALA A 285 8.31 0.39 14.73
C ALA A 285 7.76 -0.72 15.63
N PHE A 286 6.93 -1.60 15.07
CA PHE A 286 6.27 -2.69 15.83
C PHE A 286 7.14 -3.93 15.96
N ARG A 287 8.11 -4.13 15.06
CA ARG A 287 9.06 -5.25 15.08
C ARG A 287 10.45 -4.73 15.41
N GLN A 288 10.67 -4.40 16.68
CA GLN A 288 11.96 -3.85 17.09
C GLN A 288 13.03 -4.95 17.12
N PRO A 289 14.26 -4.69 16.66
CA PRO A 289 15.34 -5.68 16.70
C PRO A 289 15.62 -6.26 18.10
N LYS A 290 15.39 -5.47 19.15
CA LYS A 290 15.51 -5.93 20.55
C LYS A 290 14.58 -7.13 20.86
N GLN A 291 13.45 -7.24 20.17
CA GLN A 291 12.49 -8.34 20.32
C GLN A 291 12.85 -9.56 19.46
N LYS A 292 13.83 -9.45 18.55
CA LYS A 292 14.22 -10.48 17.59
C LYS A 292 13.08 -10.94 16.66
N LEU A 293 12.16 -10.03 16.37
CA LEU A 293 11.00 -10.25 15.48
C LEU A 293 11.05 -9.37 14.22
N ASP A 294 12.13 -8.61 14.03
CA ASP A 294 12.38 -7.90 12.79
C ASP A 294 12.82 -8.86 11.68
N PHE A 295 12.71 -8.40 10.43
CA PHE A 295 13.03 -9.20 9.26
C PHE A 295 14.46 -9.74 9.28
N TYR A 296 15.47 -8.91 9.61
CA TYR A 296 16.86 -9.32 9.51
C TYR A 296 17.20 -10.39 10.54
N THR A 297 16.75 -10.23 11.79
CA THR A 297 16.98 -11.25 12.81
C THR A 297 16.34 -12.59 12.42
N LEU A 298 15.07 -12.58 12.02
CA LEU A 298 14.34 -13.79 11.62
C LEU A 298 14.95 -14.44 10.37
N PHE A 299 15.33 -13.62 9.39
CA PHE A 299 15.89 -14.07 8.13
C PHE A 299 17.29 -14.66 8.31
N ASP A 300 18.16 -13.99 9.07
CA ASP A 300 19.52 -14.47 9.33
C ASP A 300 19.51 -15.74 10.19
N ASP A 301 18.67 -15.84 11.22
CA ASP A 301 18.53 -17.06 12.01
C ASP A 301 18.05 -18.24 11.16
N TRP A 302 17.13 -17.99 10.22
CA TRP A 302 16.63 -19.02 9.32
C TRP A 302 17.68 -19.47 8.29
N ILE A 303 18.32 -18.52 7.59
CA ILE A 303 19.26 -18.83 6.50
C ILE A 303 20.61 -19.31 7.04
N LEU A 304 21.18 -18.64 8.07
CA LEU A 304 22.54 -18.94 8.53
C LEU A 304 22.59 -20.06 9.57
N ARG A 305 21.56 -20.16 10.42
CA ARG A 305 21.56 -21.09 11.56
C ARG A 305 20.60 -22.27 11.36
N GLY A 306 19.82 -22.28 10.29
CA GLY A 306 18.78 -23.28 10.05
C GLY A 306 17.65 -23.22 11.09
N GLN A 307 17.51 -22.11 11.82
CA GLN A 307 16.50 -21.94 12.86
C GLN A 307 15.23 -21.39 12.22
N ALA A 308 14.38 -22.30 11.72
CA ALA A 308 13.10 -21.92 11.14
C ALA A 308 12.21 -21.20 12.19
N PRO A 309 11.67 -20.01 11.88
CA PRO A 309 10.78 -19.32 12.80
C PRO A 309 9.38 -19.96 12.77
N THR A 310 8.46 -19.49 13.62
CA THR A 310 7.08 -20.02 13.63
C THR A 310 6.40 -19.78 12.27
N PRO A 311 5.36 -20.56 11.89
CA PRO A 311 4.67 -20.41 10.61
C PRO A 311 4.24 -18.96 10.31
N GLU A 312 3.73 -18.25 11.31
CA GLU A 312 3.32 -16.84 11.20
C GLU A 312 4.48 -15.91 10.84
N GLN A 313 5.65 -16.16 11.44
CA GLN A 313 6.85 -15.38 11.14
C GLN A 313 7.46 -15.75 9.79
N GLN A 314 7.29 -17.00 9.33
CA GLN A 314 7.65 -17.37 7.96
C GLN A 314 6.80 -16.59 6.95
N TYR A 315 5.49 -16.44 7.18
CA TYR A 315 4.63 -15.58 6.34
C TYR A 315 5.17 -14.15 6.27
N PHE A 316 5.55 -13.58 7.41
CA PHE A 316 6.14 -12.24 7.47
C PHE A 316 7.44 -12.14 6.66
N VAL A 317 8.40 -13.04 6.88
CA VAL A 317 9.69 -13.05 6.17
C VAL A 317 9.48 -13.16 4.66
N ILE A 318 8.65 -14.10 4.21
CA ILE A 318 8.36 -14.31 2.79
C ILE A 318 7.60 -13.12 2.20
N ALA A 319 6.69 -12.50 2.94
CA ALA A 319 6.02 -11.29 2.50
C ALA A 319 6.99 -10.11 2.31
N VAL A 320 8.05 -9.99 3.12
CA VAL A 320 9.11 -8.99 2.92
C VAL A 320 9.89 -9.28 1.63
N LEU A 321 10.20 -10.55 1.32
CA LEU A 321 10.84 -10.92 0.06
C LEU A 321 9.95 -10.65 -1.17
N ILE A 322 8.64 -10.90 -1.06
CA ILE A 322 7.64 -10.57 -2.10
C ILE A 322 7.51 -9.06 -2.32
N ARG A 323 7.55 -8.27 -1.25
CA ARG A 323 7.62 -6.79 -1.32
C ARG A 323 8.86 -6.35 -2.09
N GLY A 324 9.97 -7.05 -1.92
CA GLY A 324 11.26 -6.68 -2.49
C GLY A 324 11.94 -5.55 -1.73
N GLY A 325 13.20 -5.33 -2.05
CA GLY A 325 14.07 -4.36 -1.39
C GLY A 325 15.54 -4.70 -1.55
N ILE A 326 16.38 -3.82 -1.00
CA ILE A 326 17.82 -4.02 -0.86
C ILE A 326 18.07 -4.41 0.60
N PHE A 327 18.62 -5.60 0.81
CA PHE A 327 18.79 -6.25 2.12
C PHE A 327 20.25 -6.59 2.44
N GLY A 328 21.20 -6.20 1.59
CA GLY A 328 22.61 -6.46 1.82
C GLY A 328 23.08 -5.86 3.14
N ALA A 329 23.93 -6.59 3.86
CA ALA A 329 24.62 -6.03 5.01
C ALA A 329 25.45 -4.82 4.55
N SER A 330 25.10 -3.62 5.01
CA SER A 330 25.84 -2.42 4.65
C SER A 330 27.31 -2.62 5.00
N GLY A 331 28.20 -2.53 4.02
CA GLY A 331 29.65 -2.45 4.23
C GLY A 331 30.06 -1.11 4.85
N LYS A 332 29.41 -0.72 5.94
CA LYS A 332 29.75 0.45 6.74
C LYS A 332 30.21 -0.02 8.10
N GLU A 333 31.53 -0.09 8.23
CA GLU A 333 32.20 0.47 9.40
C GLU A 333 31.72 1.91 9.66
#